data_AF-A0A350BR29-F1
#
_entry.id   AF-A0A350BR29-F1
#
_cell.length_a   1.000
_cell.length_b   1.000
_cell.length_c   1.000
_cell.angle_alpha   90.00
_cell.angle_beta   90.00
_cell.angle_gamma   90.00
#
_symmetry.space_group_name_H-M   'P 1'
#
loop_
_entity.id
_entity.type
_entity.pdbx_description
1 polymer ?
#
loop_
_entity_poly.entity_id
_entity_poly.type
_entity_poly.pdbx_seq_one_letter_code
_entity_poly.pdbx_strand_id
1 'polypeptide(L)' 'MMINAVWHRSHRMPKNPTPQQRLDWHIAHAKNCGCRELTPSMRRELEKKAKLKSPSRKISLG' A
#
# COMPACT_ATOMS: atom_id res chain seq x y z
N MET A 1 -19.15 1.73 8.92
CA MET A 1 -17.67 1.69 9.08
C MET A 1 -17.24 2.98 9.78
N MET A 2 -16.44 2.92 10.84
CA MET A 2 -16.00 4.09 11.61
C MET A 2 -14.74 4.70 11.00
N ILE A 3 -14.71 6.02 10.81
CA ILE A 3 -13.55 6.74 10.23
C ILE A 3 -12.60 7.22 11.35
N ASN A 4 -11.30 7.01 11.17
CA ASN A 4 -10.29 7.62 12.01
C ASN A 4 -10.00 9.06 11.53
N ALA A 5 -10.82 10.00 12.01
CA ALA A 5 -10.75 11.41 11.60
C ALA A 5 -9.42 12.10 11.98
N VAL A 6 -8.74 11.61 13.03
CA VAL A 6 -7.41 12.12 13.42
C VAL A 6 -6.38 11.74 12.35
N TRP A 7 -6.37 10.47 11.95
CA TRP A 7 -5.44 9.98 10.94
C TRP A 7 -5.62 10.72 9.60
N HIS A 8 -6.85 10.92 9.15
CA HIS A 8 -7.14 11.65 7.91
C HIS A 8 -6.69 13.12 7.94
N ARG A 9 -6.73 13.77 9.10
CA ARG A 9 -6.28 15.16 9.24
C ARG A 9 -4.77 15.28 9.13
N SER A 10 -4.04 14.35 9.74
CA SER A 10 -2.56 14.34 9.71
C SER A 10 -1.98 13.74 8.42
N HIS A 11 -2.69 12.80 7.78
CA HIS A 11 -2.22 12.06 6.61
C HIS A 11 -3.18 12.30 5.44
N ARG A 12 -3.21 13.53 4.92
CA ARG A 12 -3.98 13.82 3.70
C ARG A 12 -3.26 13.26 2.48
N MET A 13 -4.01 12.68 1.56
CA MET A 13 -3.48 12.29 0.25
C MET A 13 -2.96 13.56 -0.46
N PRO A 14 -1.74 13.55 -1.02
CA PRO A 14 -1.26 14.64 -1.85
C PRO A 14 -2.21 14.90 -3.04
N LYS A 15 -2.27 16.15 -3.54
CA LYS A 15 -3.15 16.53 -4.66
C LYS A 15 -2.82 15.76 -5.96
N ASN A 16 -1.54 15.53 -6.22
CA ASN A 16 -1.03 14.79 -7.38
C ASN A 16 -0.06 13.71 -6.92
N PRO A 17 -0.54 12.62 -6.28
CA PRO A 17 0.35 11.61 -5.74
C PRO A 17 0.87 10.75 -6.89
N THR A 18 2.17 10.46 -6.86
CA THR A 18 2.73 9.40 -7.71
C THR A 18 2.07 8.05 -7.38
N PRO A 19 2.09 7.06 -8.28
CA PRO A 19 1.55 5.73 -8.00
C PRO A 19 2.13 5.12 -6.71
N GLN A 20 3.42 5.34 -6.44
CA GLN A 20 4.09 4.91 -5.22
C GLN A 20 3.52 5.61 -3.98
N GLN A 21 3.44 6.94 -3.97
CA GLN A 21 2.89 7.70 -2.84
C GLN A 21 1.44 7.32 -2.55
N ARG A 22 0.64 7.16 -3.60
CA ARG A 22 -0.76 6.72 -3.50
C ARG A 22 -0.82 5.35 -2.83
N LEU A 23 0.03 4.41 -3.25
CA LEU A 23 0.05 3.08 -2.69
C LEU A 23 0.47 3.08 -1.22
N ASP A 24 1.56 3.77 -0.87
CA ASP A 24 2.06 3.83 0.50
C ASP A 24 1.03 4.47 1.45
N TRP A 25 0.36 5.53 0.98
CA TRP A 25 -0.74 6.15 1.71
C TRP A 25 -1.87 5.15 1.98
N HIS A 26 -2.28 4.36 0.98
CA HIS A 26 -3.36 3.38 1.14
C HIS A 26 -2.98 2.21 2.05
N ILE A 27 -1.71 1.77 2.06
CA ILE A 27 -1.22 0.77 3.02
C ILE A 27 -1.32 1.32 4.45
N ALA A 28 -0.87 2.57 4.67
CA ALA A 28 -0.94 3.21 5.97
C ALA A 28 -2.38 3.46 6.42
N HIS A 29 -3.26 3.90 5.50
CA HIS A 29 -4.68 4.11 5.74
C HIS A 29 -5.39 2.82 6.16
N ALA A 30 -5.12 1.71 5.47
CA ALA A 30 -5.71 0.41 5.78
C ALA A 30 -5.34 -0.08 7.20
N LYS A 31 -4.12 0.21 7.66
CA LYS A 31 -3.65 -0.15 9.02
C LYS A 31 -4.26 0.71 10.14
N ASN A 32 -4.60 1.97 9.86
CA ASN A 32 -5.00 2.94 10.89
C ASN A 32 -6.50 3.29 10.88
N CYS A 33 -7.18 3.09 9.76
CA CYS A 33 -8.57 3.48 9.58
C CYS A 33 -9.40 2.40 8.91
N GLY A 34 -8.94 1.86 7.77
CA GLY A 34 -9.68 0.82 7.04
C GLY A 34 -11.04 1.25 6.49
N CYS A 35 -11.38 2.55 6.47
CA CYS A 35 -12.69 3.01 5.99
C CYS A 35 -12.90 2.88 4.47
N ARG A 36 -11.85 2.49 3.74
CA ARG A 36 -11.87 2.32 2.29
C ARG A 36 -11.04 1.09 1.94
N GLU A 37 -11.64 0.18 1.19
CA GLU A 37 -10.97 -1.03 0.76
C GLU A 37 -9.91 -0.74 -0.30
N LEU A 38 -8.84 -1.57 -0.30
CA LEU A 38 -7.86 -1.60 -1.39
C LEU A 38 -8.52 -2.19 -2.64
N THR A 39 -8.60 -1.37 -3.69
CA THR A 39 -9.16 -1.81 -4.97
C THR A 39 -8.31 -2.95 -5.57
N PRO A 40 -8.90 -3.83 -6.40
CA PRO A 40 -8.18 -4.92 -7.04
C PRO A 40 -6.95 -4.45 -7.84
N SER A 41 -7.01 -3.26 -8.43
CA SER A 41 -5.88 -2.68 -9.16
C SER A 41 -4.68 -2.38 -8.25
N MET A 42 -4.95 -1.85 -7.04
CA MET A 42 -3.90 -1.55 -6.07
C MET A 42 -3.30 -2.81 -5.45
N ARG A 43 -4.12 -3.85 -5.22
CA ARG A 43 -3.63 -5.17 -4.81
C ARG A 43 -2.65 -5.77 -5.81
N ARG A 44 -2.97 -5.72 -7.11
CA ARG A 44 -2.07 -6.19 -8.18
C ARG A 44 -0.74 -5.43 -8.18
N GLU A 45 -0.75 -4.13 -7.89
CA GLU A 45 0.47 -3.33 -7.83
C GLU A 45 1.32 -3.64 -6.59
N LEU A 46 0.70 -3.96 -5.46
CA LEU A 46 1.39 -4.48 -4.27
C LEU A 46 2.04 -5.83 -4.55
N GLU A 47 1.32 -6.76 -5.18
CA GLU A 47 1.84 -8.07 -5.55
C GLU A 47 3.03 -7.97 -6.51
N LYS A 48 2.94 -7.10 -7.52
CA LYS A 48 4.07 -6.81 -8.41
C LYS A 48 5.28 -6.31 -7.62
N LYS A 49 5.10 -5.36 -6.71
CA LYS A 49 6.17 -4.85 -5.84
C LYS A 49 6.75 -5.92 -4.93
N ALA A 50 5.93 -6.78 -4.34
CA ALA A 50 6.39 -7.89 -3.51
C ALA A 50 7.25 -8.88 -4.32
N LYS A 51 6.85 -9.20 -5.55
CA LYS A 51 7.64 -10.02 -6.47
C LYS A 51 8.96 -9.36 -6.87
N LEU A 52 8.96 -8.04 -7.13
CA LEU A 52 10.17 -7.26 -7.46
C LEU A 52 11.15 -7.15 -6.28
N LYS A 53 10.67 -7.09 -5.03
CA LYS A 53 11.50 -7.03 -3.82
C LYS A 53 12.02 -8.38 -3.33
N SER A 54 11.61 -9.48 -3.96
CA SER A 54 12.17 -10.80 -3.69
C SER A 54 13.29 -11.07 -4.69
N PRO A 55 14.56 -10.71 -4.41
CA PRO A 55 15.65 -11.21 -5.23
C PRO A 55 15.59 -12.73 -5.11
N SER A 56 15.56 -13.40 -6.25
CA SER A 56 15.71 -14.85 -6.38
C SER A 56 16.60 -15.41 -5.28
N ARG A 57 16.03 -16.22 -4.38
CA ARG A 57 16.80 -17.19 -3.61
C ARG A 57 17.35 -18.19 -4.62
N LYS A 58 18.50 -17.91 -5.22
CA LYS A 58 19.26 -18.89 -5.99
C LYS A 58 19.80 -19.93 -5.01
N ILE A 59 19.12 -21.08 -4.98
CA ILE A 59 19.62 -22.45 -5.09
C ILE A 59 21.11 -22.65 -4.72
N SER A 60 21.37 -23.54 -3.76
CA SER A 60 22.59 -24.36 -3.68
C SER A 60 22.17 -25.82 -3.69
N LEU A 61 22.36 -26.51 -4.83
CA LEU A 61 22.48 -27.97 -4.85
C LEU A 61 23.86 -28.30 -4.26
N GLY A 62 23.88 -29.26 -3.34
CA GLY A 62 25.06 -29.98 -2.87
C GLY A 62 24.64 -31.42 -2.61
#